data_AF-A0A8T4RWK4-F1
#
_entry.id   AF-A0A8T4RWK4-F1
#
_cell.length_a   1.000
_cell.length_b   1.000
_cell.length_c   1.000
_cell.angle_alpha   90.00
_cell.angle_beta   90.00
_cell.angle_gamma   90.00
#
_symmetry.space_group_name_H-M   'P 1'
#
loop_
_entity.id
_entity.type
_entity.pdbx_description
1 polymer ?
#
loop_
_entity_poly.entity_id
_entity_poly.type
_entity_poly.pdbx_seq_one_letter_code
_entity_poly.pdbx_strand_id
1 'polypeptide(L)'
;MKLGILLIFIALFSTIATTADLGDYPGFFLSKGKPDVFIIVGNEAPATHVIAQSKLALALGNEFGQPLSGKALLASDVEDISSINAIILGNACINEISSEVLGNQRPCSSGIGAGEAKLQLFESSEGKIHIVANAYSDKGLAEAVNALIDYRDFDFKGDEYSLDIEGEEVQIFENEAPEAEEKAPEKEIKGIKQETEKAENEASLDEPAEQPEPVKEEEAKAEAEETGFFSKIADFFRKLFSIFRG
;
A
#
# COMPACT_ATOMS: atom_id res chain seq x y z
N MET A 1 -11.85 57.86 -15.90
CA MET A 1 -10.60 57.52 -15.15
C MET A 1 -10.77 56.50 -14.01
N LYS A 2 -11.96 55.92 -13.74
CA LYS A 2 -12.12 54.88 -12.70
C LYS A 2 -12.24 53.43 -13.22
N LEU A 3 -12.47 53.24 -14.51
CA LEU A 3 -12.65 51.91 -15.11
C LEU A 3 -11.34 51.25 -15.57
N GLY A 4 -10.32 52.04 -15.90
CA GLY A 4 -9.00 51.52 -16.31
C GLY A 4 -8.12 51.02 -15.16
N ILE A 5 -8.37 51.48 -13.93
CA ILE A 5 -7.62 51.03 -12.74
C ILE A 5 -8.16 49.69 -12.22
N LEU A 6 -9.44 49.37 -12.48
CA LEU A 6 -10.05 48.10 -12.07
C LEU A 6 -9.54 46.89 -12.88
N LEU A 7 -9.20 47.08 -14.15
CA LEU A 7 -8.67 46.01 -15.01
C LEU A 7 -7.18 45.71 -14.78
N ILE A 8 -6.43 46.62 -14.15
CA ILE A 8 -5.02 46.41 -13.80
C ILE A 8 -4.87 45.64 -12.46
N PHE A 9 -5.88 45.70 -11.58
CA PHE A 9 -5.87 44.92 -10.32
C PHE A 9 -6.28 43.44 -10.49
N ILE A 10 -6.93 43.07 -11.60
CA ILE A 10 -7.38 41.69 -11.87
C ILE A 10 -6.27 40.83 -12.52
N ALA A 11 -5.20 41.44 -13.03
CA ALA A 11 -4.12 40.73 -13.73
C ALA A 11 -2.93 40.32 -12.83
N LEU A 12 -3.02 40.50 -11.51
CA LEU A 12 -1.90 40.24 -10.59
C LEU A 12 -2.21 39.23 -9.47
N PHE A 13 -3.17 38.34 -9.69
CA PHE A 13 -3.25 37.07 -8.95
C PHE A 13 -2.67 35.97 -9.84
N SER A 14 -1.37 36.05 -10.15
CA SER A 14 -0.65 34.86 -10.59
C SER A 14 -0.66 33.90 -9.42
N THR A 15 -1.40 32.82 -9.58
CA THR A 15 -1.38 31.66 -8.69
C THR A 15 0.07 31.21 -8.57
N ILE A 16 0.67 31.44 -7.41
CA ILE A 16 1.95 30.84 -7.06
C ILE A 16 1.64 29.37 -6.92
N ALA A 17 2.11 28.55 -7.87
CA ALA A 17 2.10 27.11 -7.73
C ALA A 17 3.06 26.80 -6.58
N THR A 18 2.51 26.58 -5.40
CA THR A 18 3.26 26.01 -4.28
C THR A 18 3.53 24.56 -4.63
N THR A 19 4.74 24.28 -5.11
CA THR A 19 5.23 22.90 -5.22
C THR A 19 5.25 22.31 -3.82
N ALA A 20 4.74 21.09 -3.66
CA ALA A 20 4.90 20.37 -2.41
C ALA A 20 6.38 20.07 -2.16
N ASP A 21 6.77 20.04 -0.88
CA ASP A 21 8.13 19.73 -0.42
C ASP A 21 8.05 18.64 0.65
N LEU A 22 8.94 17.65 0.58
CA LEU A 22 9.01 16.56 1.55
C LEU A 22 9.26 17.06 2.98
N GLY A 23 9.87 18.23 3.16
CA GLY A 23 10.06 18.86 4.45
C GLY A 23 8.75 19.25 5.15
N ASP A 24 7.64 19.35 4.42
CA ASP A 24 6.32 19.60 4.98
C ASP A 24 5.63 18.30 5.46
N TYR A 25 6.24 17.12 5.28
CA TYR A 25 5.68 15.84 5.72
C TYR A 25 5.58 15.77 7.26
N PRO A 26 4.50 15.19 7.83
CA PRO A 26 3.31 14.65 7.16
C PRO A 26 2.17 15.67 7.00
N GLY A 27 2.46 16.96 7.13
CA GLY A 27 1.47 18.04 7.24
C GLY A 27 0.54 18.19 6.04
N PHE A 28 1.01 17.97 4.81
CA PHE A 28 0.17 18.04 3.61
C PHE A 28 -0.90 16.93 3.52
N PHE A 29 -0.82 15.90 4.36
CA PHE A 29 -1.84 14.85 4.49
C PHE A 29 -2.96 15.21 5.48
N LEU A 30 -2.98 16.43 6.03
CA LEU A 30 -4.05 16.93 6.88
C LEU A 30 -4.99 17.86 6.12
N SER A 31 -6.22 17.40 5.87
CA SER A 31 -7.27 18.21 5.26
C SER A 31 -8.36 18.52 6.29
N LYS A 32 -8.58 19.81 6.59
CA LYS A 32 -9.57 20.28 7.58
C LYS A 32 -9.40 19.62 8.96
N GLY A 33 -8.15 19.37 9.36
CA GLY A 33 -7.81 18.73 10.63
C GLY A 33 -8.13 17.23 10.69
N LYS A 34 -8.32 16.57 9.54
CA LYS A 34 -8.50 15.12 9.43
C LYS A 34 -7.43 14.53 8.51
N PRO A 35 -6.94 13.32 8.81
CA PRO A 35 -6.06 12.61 7.90
C PRO A 35 -6.73 12.33 6.56
N ASP A 36 -6.07 12.75 5.48
CA ASP A 36 -6.44 12.53 4.10
C ASP A 36 -5.25 11.92 3.37
N VAL A 37 -4.97 10.65 3.66
CA VAL A 37 -3.90 9.86 3.06
C VAL A 37 -4.26 8.38 3.10
N PHE A 38 -4.07 7.69 1.99
CA PHE A 38 -4.11 6.23 1.92
C PHE A 38 -2.69 5.67 1.93
N ILE A 39 -2.51 4.48 2.50
CA ILE A 39 -1.24 3.75 2.45
C ILE A 39 -1.47 2.52 1.59
N ILE A 40 -0.75 2.40 0.48
CA ILE A 40 -1.01 1.40 -0.56
C ILE A 40 0.16 0.43 -0.64
N VAL A 41 -0.13 -0.86 -0.68
CA VAL A 41 0.84 -1.93 -0.99
C VAL A 41 0.43 -2.66 -2.26
N GLY A 42 1.39 -3.24 -2.96
CA GLY A 42 1.12 -4.02 -4.17
C GLY A 42 0.33 -5.31 -3.88
N ASN A 43 -0.41 -5.79 -4.87
CA ASN A 43 -1.19 -7.03 -4.75
C ASN A 43 -0.31 -8.28 -4.56
N GLU A 44 0.89 -8.26 -5.14
CA GLU A 44 1.88 -9.33 -5.04
C GLU A 44 3.02 -8.96 -4.08
N ALA A 45 2.82 -7.93 -3.26
CA ALA A 45 3.83 -7.48 -2.31
C ALA A 45 4.07 -8.55 -1.22
N PRO A 46 5.32 -8.76 -0.79
CA PRO A 46 5.63 -9.63 0.34
C PRO A 46 4.91 -9.18 1.62
N ALA A 47 4.67 -10.13 2.56
CA ALA A 47 3.99 -9.84 3.82
C ALA A 47 4.69 -8.75 4.67
N THR A 48 6.00 -8.56 4.47
CA THR A 48 6.80 -7.48 5.06
C THR A 48 6.24 -6.09 4.71
N HIS A 49 5.67 -5.91 3.51
CA HIS A 49 5.07 -4.64 3.06
C HIS A 49 3.77 -4.35 3.81
N VAL A 50 2.93 -5.36 4.05
CA VAL A 50 1.69 -5.22 4.85
C VAL A 50 1.99 -4.88 6.31
N ILE A 51 3.06 -5.47 6.86
CA ILE A 51 3.55 -5.12 8.20
C ILE A 51 4.03 -3.66 8.22
N ALA A 52 4.80 -3.23 7.21
CA ALA A 52 5.27 -1.86 7.10
C ALA A 52 4.11 -0.86 6.96
N GLN A 53 3.11 -1.16 6.12
CA GLN A 53 1.86 -0.41 5.99
C GLN A 53 1.15 -0.24 7.33
N SER A 54 1.03 -1.32 8.10
CA SER A 54 0.38 -1.31 9.42
C SER A 54 1.14 -0.44 10.42
N LYS A 55 2.48 -0.55 10.46
CA LYS A 55 3.33 0.29 11.32
C LYS A 55 3.18 1.77 10.98
N LEU A 56 3.24 2.11 9.69
CA LEU A 56 3.09 3.48 9.23
C LEU A 56 1.69 4.03 9.53
N ALA A 57 0.64 3.23 9.34
CA ALA A 57 -0.73 3.62 9.66
C ALA A 57 -0.90 3.98 11.14
N LEU A 58 -0.30 3.18 12.03
CA LEU A 58 -0.31 3.42 13.46
C LEU A 58 0.48 4.67 13.84
N ALA A 59 1.68 4.83 13.27
CA ALA A 59 2.53 5.98 13.52
C ALA A 59 1.86 7.30 13.09
N LEU A 60 1.36 7.36 11.85
CA LEU A 60 0.65 8.53 11.35
C LEU A 60 -0.66 8.78 12.10
N GLY A 61 -1.38 7.71 12.49
CA GLY A 61 -2.57 7.87 13.30
C GLY A 61 -2.29 8.51 14.66
N ASN A 62 -1.17 8.14 15.29
CA ASN A 62 -0.70 8.79 16.51
C ASN A 62 -0.28 10.23 16.27
N GLU A 63 0.44 10.51 15.17
CA GLU A 63 0.89 11.85 14.82
C GLU A 63 -0.28 12.81 14.58
N PHE A 64 -1.32 12.34 13.88
CA PHE A 64 -2.52 13.14 13.62
C PHE A 64 -3.52 13.14 14.78
N GLY A 65 -3.30 12.35 15.82
CA GLY A 65 -4.25 12.15 16.93
C GLY A 65 -5.58 11.51 16.50
N GLN A 66 -5.62 10.80 15.37
CA GLN A 66 -6.81 10.16 14.80
C GLN A 66 -6.44 8.85 14.10
N PRO A 67 -7.22 7.76 14.27
CA PRO A 67 -6.90 6.49 13.64
C PRO A 67 -7.03 6.56 12.11
N LEU A 68 -6.17 5.81 11.40
CA LEU A 68 -6.23 5.63 9.94
C LEU A 68 -7.00 4.37 9.51
N SER A 69 -7.99 3.96 10.30
CA SER A 69 -8.82 2.78 9.99
C SER A 69 -9.45 2.89 8.61
N GLY A 70 -9.33 1.84 7.79
CA GLY A 70 -9.86 1.82 6.43
C GLY A 70 -9.07 2.66 5.41
N LYS A 71 -7.85 3.14 5.77
CA LYS A 71 -6.96 3.85 4.84
C LYS A 71 -5.77 3.01 4.35
N ALA A 72 -5.68 1.75 4.76
CA ALA A 72 -4.76 0.77 4.21
C ALA A 72 -5.44 0.09 3.02
N LEU A 73 -4.84 0.15 1.84
CA LEU A 73 -5.38 -0.40 0.60
C LEU A 73 -4.37 -1.35 -0.06
N LEU A 74 -4.88 -2.32 -0.80
CA LEU A 74 -4.12 -2.99 -1.85
C LEU A 74 -4.17 -2.15 -3.12
N ALA A 75 -3.18 -2.33 -3.99
CA ALA A 75 -3.16 -1.66 -5.29
C ALA A 75 -4.42 -1.94 -6.13
N SER A 76 -5.00 -3.15 -6.03
CA SER A 76 -6.27 -3.47 -6.72
C SER A 76 -7.50 -2.75 -6.15
N ASP A 77 -7.42 -2.22 -4.94
CA ASP A 77 -8.52 -1.45 -4.32
C ASP A 77 -8.49 0.03 -4.74
N VAL A 78 -7.46 0.45 -5.46
CA VAL A 78 -7.31 1.83 -5.94
C VAL A 78 -8.02 1.99 -7.27
N GLU A 79 -9.12 2.75 -7.28
CA GLU A 79 -9.86 3.06 -8.50
C GLU A 79 -9.12 4.08 -9.40
N ASP A 80 -8.62 5.15 -8.78
CA ASP A 80 -7.91 6.24 -9.46
C ASP A 80 -6.91 6.89 -8.51
N ILE A 81 -5.61 6.62 -8.71
CA ILE A 81 -4.54 7.17 -7.89
C ILE A 81 -4.46 8.70 -7.99
N SER A 82 -4.84 9.29 -9.12
CA SER A 82 -4.75 10.74 -9.33
C SER A 82 -5.71 11.54 -8.45
N SER A 83 -6.76 10.88 -7.94
CA SER A 83 -7.84 11.46 -7.14
C SER A 83 -7.63 11.39 -5.61
N ILE A 84 -6.58 10.70 -5.14
CA ILE A 84 -6.31 10.48 -3.72
C ILE A 84 -4.89 10.87 -3.33
N ASN A 85 -4.73 11.33 -2.09
CA ASN A 85 -3.42 11.45 -1.45
C ASN A 85 -2.95 10.07 -0.99
N ALA A 86 -1.68 9.74 -1.21
CA ALA A 86 -1.19 8.40 -0.98
C ALA A 86 0.27 8.32 -0.53
N ILE A 87 0.57 7.32 0.31
CA ILE A 87 1.90 6.79 0.50
C ILE A 87 1.92 5.38 -0.09
N ILE A 88 2.71 5.18 -1.13
CA ILE A 88 2.73 3.98 -1.94
C ILE A 88 4.01 3.22 -1.61
N LEU A 89 3.86 1.99 -1.13
CA LEU A 89 4.98 1.19 -0.62
C LEU A 89 5.43 0.17 -1.67
N GLY A 90 6.74 0.11 -1.89
CA GLY A 90 7.36 -0.83 -2.80
C GLY A 90 7.67 -0.23 -4.18
N ASN A 91 8.54 -0.92 -4.90
CA ASN A 91 8.97 -0.50 -6.24
C ASN A 91 7.94 -0.85 -7.33
N ALA A 92 8.16 -0.32 -8.54
CA ALA A 92 7.28 -0.51 -9.69
C ALA A 92 7.17 -1.96 -10.19
N CYS A 93 8.03 -2.88 -9.75
CA CYS A 93 7.97 -4.28 -10.18
C CYS A 93 6.90 -5.09 -9.44
N ILE A 94 6.58 -4.72 -8.20
CA ILE A 94 5.66 -5.46 -7.34
C ILE A 94 4.44 -4.62 -6.90
N ASN A 95 4.42 -3.34 -7.26
CA ASN A 95 3.30 -2.43 -7.02
C ASN A 95 3.00 -1.63 -8.29
N GLU A 96 1.87 -1.92 -8.92
CA GLU A 96 1.40 -1.28 -10.14
C GLU A 96 1.11 0.22 -9.96
N ILE A 97 0.69 0.64 -8.76
CA ILE A 97 0.47 2.06 -8.44
C ILE A 97 1.81 2.79 -8.38
N SER A 98 2.85 2.17 -7.81
CA SER A 98 4.21 2.71 -7.89
C SER A 98 4.66 2.84 -9.34
N SER A 99 4.38 1.83 -10.18
CA SER A 99 4.70 1.88 -11.63
C SER A 99 4.01 3.06 -12.32
N GLU A 100 2.73 3.28 -12.06
CA GLU A 100 1.97 4.37 -12.64
C GLU A 100 2.54 5.74 -12.25
N VAL A 101 2.74 5.97 -10.95
CA VAL A 101 3.24 7.24 -10.42
C VAL A 101 4.68 7.52 -10.88
N LEU A 102 5.52 6.49 -10.99
CA LEU A 102 6.90 6.61 -11.51
C LEU A 102 6.98 6.74 -13.03
N GLY A 103 5.85 6.70 -13.75
CA GLY A 103 5.80 6.90 -15.20
C GLY A 103 6.07 5.64 -16.03
N ASN A 104 5.81 4.46 -15.48
CA ASN A 104 5.90 3.16 -16.16
C ASN A 104 7.27 2.89 -16.81
N GLN A 105 8.35 3.29 -16.13
CA GLN A 105 9.71 3.14 -16.62
C GLN A 105 10.11 1.67 -16.80
N ARG A 106 10.93 1.40 -17.82
CA ARG A 106 11.47 0.06 -18.09
C ARG A 106 13.00 0.10 -18.14
N PRO A 107 13.70 -0.80 -17.41
CA PRO A 107 13.15 -1.82 -16.48
C PRO A 107 12.44 -1.19 -15.27
N CYS A 108 11.52 -1.90 -14.63
CA CYS A 108 10.76 -1.39 -13.46
C CYS A 108 11.66 -1.11 -12.23
N SER A 109 12.89 -1.63 -12.25
CA SER A 109 13.94 -1.33 -11.27
C SER A 109 14.79 -0.10 -11.65
N SER A 110 14.41 0.62 -12.71
CA SER A 110 15.12 1.84 -13.12
C SER A 110 15.08 2.88 -12.01
N GLY A 111 16.22 3.51 -11.72
CA GLY A 111 16.31 4.60 -10.74
C GLY A 111 16.57 4.17 -9.29
N ILE A 112 16.74 2.85 -9.03
CA ILE A 112 17.09 2.34 -7.70
C ILE A 112 18.15 1.23 -7.78
N GLY A 113 19.30 1.45 -7.16
CA GLY A 113 20.43 0.52 -7.09
C GLY A 113 20.30 -0.48 -5.95
N ALA A 114 21.14 -1.52 -5.96
CA ALA A 114 21.21 -2.42 -4.81
C ALA A 114 21.72 -1.66 -3.58
N GLY A 115 21.12 -1.91 -2.42
CA GLY A 115 21.41 -1.18 -1.20
C GLY A 115 20.81 0.23 -1.15
N GLU A 116 19.91 0.59 -2.06
CA GLU A 116 19.25 1.91 -2.05
C GLU A 116 17.75 1.80 -1.70
N ALA A 117 17.26 2.80 -0.99
CA ALA A 117 15.86 3.13 -0.86
C ALA A 117 15.64 4.64 -1.07
N LYS A 118 14.46 5.02 -1.54
CA LYS A 118 14.10 6.41 -1.85
C LYS A 118 12.68 6.72 -1.41
N LEU A 119 12.49 7.92 -0.89
CA LEU A 119 11.18 8.55 -0.71
C LEU A 119 11.03 9.60 -1.80
N GLN A 120 10.05 9.43 -2.67
CA GLN A 120 9.88 10.28 -3.86
C GLN A 120 8.49 10.92 -3.82
N LEU A 121 8.44 12.25 -3.83
CA LEU A 121 7.23 13.06 -3.77
C LEU A 121 6.76 13.43 -5.17
N PHE A 122 5.49 13.18 -5.44
CA PHE A 122 4.83 13.54 -6.68
C PHE A 122 3.54 14.28 -6.39
N GLU A 123 3.15 15.13 -7.34
CA GLU A 123 1.84 15.78 -7.34
C GLU A 123 1.07 15.33 -8.58
N SER A 124 -0.14 14.83 -8.38
CA SER A 124 -1.04 14.47 -9.47
C SER A 124 -1.52 15.71 -10.22
N SER A 125 -2.05 15.53 -11.43
CA SER A 125 -2.70 16.62 -12.17
C SER A 125 -3.91 17.22 -11.45
N GLU A 126 -4.46 16.52 -10.45
CA GLU A 126 -5.58 16.98 -9.61
C GLU A 126 -5.10 17.63 -8.29
N GLY A 127 -3.79 17.81 -8.12
CA GLY A 127 -3.20 18.41 -6.92
C GLY A 127 -3.17 17.45 -5.72
N LYS A 128 -3.15 16.14 -5.96
CA LYS A 128 -2.99 15.13 -4.90
C LYS A 128 -1.55 14.79 -4.69
N ILE A 129 -1.18 14.57 -3.44
CA ILE A 129 0.19 14.30 -3.04
C ILE A 129 0.44 12.80 -2.92
N HIS A 130 1.47 12.33 -3.60
CA HIS A 130 1.91 10.94 -3.56
C HIS A 130 3.35 10.87 -3.03
N ILE A 131 3.60 10.00 -2.06
CA ILE A 131 4.96 9.60 -1.70
C ILE A 131 5.15 8.16 -2.13
N VAL A 132 6.11 7.88 -2.99
CA VAL A 132 6.53 6.51 -3.31
C VAL A 132 7.73 6.17 -2.42
N ALA A 133 7.55 5.19 -1.52
CA ALA A 133 8.65 4.55 -0.81
C ALA A 133 9.22 3.43 -1.68
N ASN A 134 10.13 3.82 -2.58
CA ASN A 134 10.75 2.95 -3.56
C ASN A 134 11.99 2.30 -2.93
N ALA A 135 12.09 0.97 -2.94
CA ALA A 135 13.22 0.26 -2.36
C ALA A 135 13.66 -0.89 -3.26
N TYR A 136 14.97 -1.16 -3.29
CA TYR A 136 15.52 -2.31 -3.98
C TYR A 136 15.12 -3.64 -3.31
N SER A 137 15.05 -3.64 -1.97
CA SER A 137 14.79 -4.83 -1.16
C SER A 137 13.71 -4.59 -0.12
N ASP A 138 13.19 -5.69 0.47
CA ASP A 138 12.25 -5.64 1.59
C ASP A 138 12.84 -4.97 2.83
N LYS A 139 14.15 -5.15 3.06
CA LYS A 139 14.86 -4.47 4.14
C LYS A 139 14.90 -2.97 3.88
N GLY A 140 15.31 -2.57 2.66
CA GLY A 140 15.32 -1.17 2.26
C GLY A 140 13.95 -0.51 2.37
N LEU A 141 12.88 -1.23 2.03
CA LEU A 141 11.52 -0.71 2.20
C LEU A 141 11.18 -0.49 3.67
N ALA A 142 11.52 -1.45 4.53
CA ALA A 142 11.28 -1.32 5.97
C ALA A 142 12.01 -0.09 6.53
N GLU A 143 13.25 0.16 6.10
CA GLU A 143 14.01 1.36 6.50
C GLU A 143 13.42 2.65 5.94
N ALA A 144 12.99 2.68 4.66
CA ALA A 144 12.31 3.83 4.09
C ALA A 144 11.01 4.16 4.85
N VAL A 145 10.26 3.14 5.25
CA VAL A 145 9.05 3.32 6.08
C VAL A 145 9.41 3.76 7.49
N ASN A 146 10.47 3.23 8.10
CA ASN A 146 10.94 3.71 9.40
C ASN A 146 11.34 5.19 9.32
N ALA A 147 11.97 5.64 8.24
CA ALA A 147 12.29 7.05 8.04
C ALA A 147 11.04 7.93 7.97
N LEU A 148 9.94 7.45 7.35
CA LEU A 148 8.64 8.14 7.38
C LEU A 148 7.98 8.13 8.77
N ILE A 149 8.24 7.12 9.61
CA ILE A 149 7.73 7.02 10.98
C ILE A 149 8.50 7.98 11.89
N ASP A 150 9.82 7.94 11.81
CA ASP A 150 10.76 8.71 12.62
C ASP A 150 11.19 10.00 11.90
N TYR A 151 10.32 10.57 11.06
CA TYR A 151 10.61 11.67 10.13
C TYR A 151 11.27 12.92 10.76
N ARG A 152 11.13 13.10 12.08
CA ARG A 152 11.75 14.20 12.83
C ARG A 152 13.27 14.05 12.96
N ASP A 153 13.79 12.84 12.78
CA ASP A 153 15.22 12.52 12.81
C ASP A 153 15.86 12.68 11.41
N PHE A 154 15.06 12.99 10.39
CA PHE A 154 15.49 13.12 9.00
C PHE A 154 15.26 14.55 8.49
N ASP A 155 16.20 15.07 7.71
CA ASP A 155 16.10 16.40 7.09
C ASP A 155 15.47 16.27 5.69
N PHE A 156 14.20 15.86 5.65
CA PHE A 156 13.44 15.79 4.41
C PHE A 156 13.32 17.16 3.75
N LYS A 157 13.68 17.23 2.46
CA LYS A 157 13.63 18.44 1.64
C LYS A 157 13.42 18.09 0.18
N GLY A 158 12.80 18.99 -0.57
CA GLY A 158 12.59 18.82 -2.00
C GLY A 158 11.62 17.69 -2.32
N ASP A 159 11.85 17.01 -3.43
CA ASP A 159 10.97 15.96 -3.97
C ASP A 159 11.55 14.55 -3.84
N GLU A 160 12.81 14.38 -3.41
CA GLU A 160 13.43 13.07 -3.24
C GLU A 160 14.33 13.04 -2.00
N TYR A 161 14.23 11.96 -1.22
CA TYR A 161 15.16 11.63 -0.14
C TYR A 161 15.71 10.21 -0.35
N SER A 162 17.04 10.07 -0.41
CA SER A 162 17.71 8.78 -0.60
C SER A 162 18.26 8.23 0.70
N LEU A 163 18.17 6.90 0.86
CA LEU A 163 18.70 6.14 1.99
C LEU A 163 19.65 5.05 1.48
N ASP A 164 20.84 5.00 2.07
CA ASP A 164 21.78 3.91 1.87
C ASP A 164 21.51 2.81 2.91
N ILE A 165 21.28 1.59 2.43
CA ILE A 165 20.91 0.43 3.23
C ILE A 165 22.14 -0.41 3.50
N GLU A 166 22.64 -0.34 4.74
CA GLU A 166 23.82 -1.10 5.15
C GLU A 166 23.60 -2.62 4.99
N GLY A 167 24.65 -3.33 4.56
CA GLY A 167 24.66 -4.79 4.47
C GLY A 167 24.01 -5.37 3.21
N GLU A 168 23.63 -4.53 2.25
CA GLU A 168 23.21 -4.93 0.90
C GLU A 168 24.21 -4.41 -0.13
N GLU A 169 25.41 -4.98 -0.15
CA GLU A 169 26.39 -4.64 -1.18
C GLU A 169 26.02 -5.30 -2.52
N VAL A 170 26.20 -4.56 -3.61
CA VAL A 170 26.21 -5.10 -4.97
C VAL A 170 27.30 -6.17 -5.01
N GLN A 171 26.93 -7.45 -5.02
CA GLN A 171 27.87 -8.47 -5.43
C GLN A 171 28.13 -8.26 -6.93
N ILE A 172 29.20 -7.52 -7.24
CA ILE A 172 29.76 -7.45 -8.58
C ILE A 172 30.30 -8.85 -8.84
N PHE A 173 29.43 -9.73 -9.36
CA PHE A 173 29.88 -10.93 -10.03
C PHE A 173 30.59 -10.44 -11.30
N GLU A 174 31.91 -10.29 -11.19
CA GLU A 174 32.81 -10.14 -12.33
C GLU A 174 32.73 -11.45 -13.11
N ASN A 175 31.70 -11.54 -13.96
CA ASN A 175 31.56 -12.65 -14.87
C ASN A 175 32.66 -12.48 -15.92
N GLU A 176 33.80 -13.14 -15.70
CA GLU A 176 34.75 -13.43 -16.76
C GLU A 176 33.97 -14.01 -17.95
N ALA A 177 34.05 -13.31 -19.08
CA ALA A 177 33.38 -13.69 -20.30
C ALA A 177 33.75 -15.14 -20.67
N PRO A 178 32.78 -16.03 -20.94
CA PRO A 178 33.13 -17.34 -21.44
C PRO A 178 33.73 -17.19 -22.84
N GLU A 179 34.98 -17.65 -22.99
CA GLU A 179 35.58 -17.84 -24.31
C GLU A 179 34.65 -18.70 -25.16
N ALA A 180 34.32 -18.17 -26.34
CA ALA A 180 33.45 -18.82 -27.29
C ALA A 180 34.15 -20.05 -27.90
N GLU A 181 33.90 -21.23 -27.34
CA GLU A 181 34.22 -22.50 -27.99
C GLU A 181 33.23 -22.78 -29.15
N GLU A 182 33.77 -22.59 -30.35
CA GLU A 182 33.64 -23.39 -31.57
C GLU A 182 32.32 -24.13 -31.88
N LYS A 183 31.66 -23.67 -32.96
CA LYS A 183 30.47 -24.28 -33.58
C LYS A 183 30.76 -25.66 -34.18
N ALA A 184 29.88 -26.63 -33.90
CA ALA A 184 29.65 -27.81 -34.74
C ALA A 184 28.14 -27.93 -35.08
N PRO A 185 27.78 -28.54 -36.23
CA PRO A 185 26.70 -28.05 -37.09
C PRO A 185 25.30 -28.66 -36.86
N GLU A 186 24.32 -27.88 -37.31
CA GLU A 186 22.92 -28.21 -37.58
C GLU A 186 22.73 -29.56 -38.31
N LYS A 187 21.76 -30.36 -37.86
CA LYS A 187 21.05 -31.30 -38.72
C LYS A 187 19.56 -31.37 -38.39
N GLU A 188 18.81 -30.69 -39.25
CA GLU A 188 17.46 -30.93 -39.78
C GLU A 188 16.38 -31.60 -38.92
N ILE A 189 15.31 -30.82 -38.75
CA ILE A 189 13.96 -31.24 -38.41
C ILE A 189 13.28 -31.87 -39.66
N LYS A 190 12.76 -33.09 -39.49
CA LYS A 190 11.53 -33.60 -40.16
C LYS A 190 10.84 -34.47 -39.10
N GLY A 191 9.69 -34.13 -38.53
CA GLY A 191 8.44 -33.79 -39.19
C GLY A 191 7.58 -35.05 -39.28
N ILE A 192 6.48 -35.12 -38.53
CA ILE A 192 5.12 -35.50 -38.96
C ILE A 192 4.21 -35.73 -37.73
N LYS A 193 3.29 -34.77 -37.57
CA LYS A 193 1.84 -34.85 -37.35
C LYS A 193 1.26 -35.80 -36.28
N GLN A 194 0.49 -35.15 -35.39
CA GLN A 194 -0.91 -35.42 -35.03
C GLN A 194 -1.39 -36.86 -35.01
N GLU A 195 -1.83 -37.30 -33.83
CA GLU A 195 -3.23 -37.75 -33.70
C GLU A 195 -3.70 -37.58 -32.25
N THR A 196 -4.81 -36.86 -32.15
CA THR A 196 -5.81 -36.91 -31.10
C THR A 196 -6.18 -38.34 -30.75
N GLU A 197 -6.22 -38.69 -29.47
CA GLU A 197 -7.30 -39.53 -28.99
C GLU A 197 -7.64 -39.24 -27.53
N LYS A 198 -8.96 -39.10 -27.35
CA LYS A 198 -9.71 -38.81 -26.14
C LYS A 198 -9.88 -40.13 -25.39
N ALA A 199 -9.67 -40.15 -24.09
CA ALA A 199 -10.21 -41.19 -23.22
C ALA A 199 -10.64 -40.55 -21.90
N GLU A 200 -11.90 -40.13 -21.90
CA GLU A 200 -12.73 -40.08 -20.70
C GLU A 200 -12.67 -41.48 -20.05
N ASN A 201 -12.45 -41.54 -18.74
CA ASN A 201 -13.04 -42.60 -17.96
C ASN A 201 -13.53 -42.02 -16.63
N GLU A 202 -14.84 -41.83 -16.59
CA GLU A 202 -15.62 -41.71 -15.38
C GLU A 202 -15.46 -43.00 -14.57
N ALA A 203 -15.20 -42.88 -13.27
CA ALA A 203 -15.52 -43.91 -12.31
C ALA A 203 -16.22 -43.23 -11.13
N SER A 204 -17.54 -43.26 -11.23
CA SER A 204 -18.50 -43.03 -10.16
C SER A 204 -18.26 -44.00 -9.00
N LEU A 205 -18.33 -43.48 -7.77
CA LEU A 205 -18.77 -44.22 -6.60
C LEU A 205 -19.68 -43.27 -5.81
N ASP A 206 -20.97 -43.45 -6.05
CA ASP A 206 -22.07 -42.91 -5.24
C ASP A 206 -22.11 -43.56 -3.85
N GLU A 207 -22.30 -42.69 -2.85
CA GLU A 207 -23.09 -42.81 -1.61
C GLU A 207 -22.75 -43.88 -0.52
N PRO A 208 -23.14 -43.63 0.76
CA PRO A 208 -24.05 -42.59 1.25
C PRO A 208 -23.50 -41.67 2.36
N ALA A 209 -24.18 -40.53 2.46
CA ALA A 209 -24.10 -39.58 3.56
C ALA A 209 -24.56 -40.24 4.87
N GLU A 210 -23.68 -40.19 5.88
CA GLU A 210 -24.05 -40.44 7.27
C GLU A 210 -24.19 -39.07 7.96
N GLN A 211 -25.44 -38.73 8.29
CA GLN A 211 -25.75 -37.56 9.11
C GLN A 211 -25.34 -37.85 10.57
N PRO A 212 -24.55 -37.00 11.24
CA PRO A 212 -24.59 -36.97 12.69
C PRO A 212 -25.80 -36.15 13.16
N GLU A 213 -26.68 -36.84 13.87
CA GLU A 213 -27.80 -36.33 14.66
C GLU A 213 -27.42 -35.16 15.61
N PRO A 214 -28.41 -34.35 16.05
CA PRO A 214 -28.18 -33.08 16.73
C PRO A 214 -27.51 -33.25 18.10
N VAL A 215 -26.37 -32.59 18.28
CA VAL A 215 -25.72 -32.42 19.57
C VAL A 215 -26.61 -31.53 20.45
N LYS A 216 -27.00 -32.08 21.60
CA LYS A 216 -27.78 -31.42 22.64
C LYS A 216 -27.08 -30.15 23.12
N GLU A 217 -27.87 -29.10 23.25
CA GLU A 217 -27.57 -27.83 23.89
C GLU A 217 -27.18 -28.11 25.36
N GLU A 218 -25.89 -27.98 25.67
CA GLU A 218 -25.41 -28.03 27.05
C GLU A 218 -25.37 -26.59 27.57
N GLU A 219 -26.32 -26.27 28.46
CA GLU A 219 -26.45 -24.99 29.13
C GLU A 219 -25.16 -24.69 29.92
N ALA A 220 -24.35 -23.76 29.41
CA ALA A 220 -23.30 -23.14 30.20
C ALA A 220 -23.96 -22.25 31.27
N LYS A 221 -24.12 -22.80 32.48
CA LYS A 221 -24.34 -22.05 33.71
C LYS A 221 -23.20 -21.05 33.90
N ALA A 222 -23.46 -19.79 33.56
CA ALA A 222 -22.68 -18.68 34.07
C ALA A 222 -23.07 -18.46 35.54
N GLU A 223 -22.20 -18.87 36.46
CA GLU A 223 -22.29 -18.45 37.85
C GLU A 223 -22.09 -16.93 37.91
N ALA A 224 -23.16 -16.24 38.30
CA ALA A 224 -23.12 -14.84 38.63
C ALA A 224 -22.49 -14.67 40.02
N GLU A 225 -21.28 -14.11 40.07
CA GLU A 225 -20.88 -13.27 41.20
C GLU A 225 -21.03 -11.80 40.78
N GLU A 226 -21.99 -11.12 41.42
CA GLU A 226 -22.09 -9.67 41.47
C GLU A 226 -20.75 -9.08 41.93
N THR A 227 -20.26 -7.96 41.41
CA THR A 227 -20.70 -6.65 41.92
C THR A 227 -20.49 -5.50 40.93
N GLY A 228 -21.54 -4.70 40.75
CA GLY A 228 -21.41 -3.23 40.67
C GLY A 228 -21.60 -2.56 39.30
N PHE A 229 -21.31 -3.23 38.19
CA PHE A 229 -21.35 -2.59 36.86
C PHE A 229 -22.62 -2.91 36.05
N PHE A 230 -23.05 -4.17 36.03
CA PHE A 230 -24.15 -4.62 35.18
C PHE A 230 -25.55 -4.20 35.65
N SER A 231 -25.75 -3.93 36.95
CA SER A 231 -27.02 -3.37 37.46
C SER A 231 -27.34 -2.01 36.85
N LYS A 232 -26.33 -1.14 36.68
CA LYS A 232 -26.52 0.20 36.11
C LYS A 232 -26.86 0.15 34.63
N ILE A 233 -26.32 -0.83 33.91
CA ILE A 233 -26.58 -1.04 32.49
C ILE A 233 -27.99 -1.61 32.30
N ALA A 234 -28.39 -2.59 33.10
CA ALA A 234 -29.73 -3.16 33.04
C ALA A 234 -30.83 -2.12 33.32
N ASP A 235 -30.64 -1.25 34.32
CA ASP A 235 -31.59 -0.18 34.63
C ASP A 235 -31.65 0.91 33.55
N PHE A 236 -30.52 1.21 32.91
CA PHE A 236 -30.47 2.13 31.78
C PHE A 236 -31.30 1.62 30.59
N PHE A 237 -31.12 0.36 30.21
CA PHE A 237 -31.88 -0.23 29.09
C PHE A 237 -33.38 -0.37 29.42
N ARG A 238 -33.73 -0.65 30.67
CA ARG A 238 -35.14 -0.75 31.09
C ARG A 238 -35.87 0.60 31.03
N LYS A 239 -35.20 1.69 31.42
CA LYS A 239 -35.74 3.06 31.25
C LYS A 239 -35.85 3.43 29.78
N LEU A 240 -34.84 3.11 28.98
CA LEU A 240 -34.82 3.41 27.54
C LEU A 240 -35.96 2.71 26.78
N PHE A 241 -36.23 1.45 27.09
CA PHE A 241 -37.34 0.70 26.49
C PHE A 241 -38.73 1.15 26.96
N SER A 242 -38.86 1.77 28.15
CA SER A 242 -40.16 2.31 28.60
C SER A 242 -40.58 3.58 27.85
N ILE A 243 -39.62 4.32 27.28
CA ILE A 243 -39.88 5.56 26.51
C ILE A 243 -40.37 5.23 25.09
N PHE A 244 -40.03 4.07 24.55
CA PHE A 244 -40.47 3.62 23.21
C PHE A 244 -41.79 2.83 23.22
N ARG A 245 -42.42 2.68 24.39
CA ARG A 245 -43.72 2.00 24.55
C ARG A 245 -44.75 2.90 25.25
N GLY A 246 -44.85 4.14 24.78
CA GLY A 246 -45.88 5.13 25.14
C GLY A 246 -46.42 5.81 23.90
#